data_AF-A0A3B9VUG4-F1
#
_entry.id   AF-A0A3B9VUG4-F1
#
_cell.length_a   1.000
_cell.length_b   1.000
_cell.length_c   1.000
_cell.angle_alpha   90.00
_cell.angle_beta   90.00
_cell.angle_gamma   90.00
#
_symmetry.space_group_name_H-M   'P 1'
#
loop_
_entity.id
_entity.type
_entity.pdbx_description
1 polymer ?
#
loop_
_entity_poly.entity_id
_entity_poly.type
_entity_poly.pdbx_seq_one_letter_code
_entity_poly.pdbx_strand_id
1 'polypeptide(L)'
;VDKIRSMGGRALITADHGNADQMYEPDGSPFTAHTTNPVPLLLVGDKDHALKEGGRLADLAPTMLEMLGLPQPAEMDGKSLLTK
;
A
#
# COMPACT_ATOMS: atom_id res chain seq x y z
N VAL A 1 -10.06 9.08 5.76
CA VAL A 1 -9.70 8.08 6.80
C VAL A 1 -10.43 8.28 8.13
N ASP A 2 -10.90 9.49 8.43
CA ASP A 2 -11.50 9.82 9.73
C ASP A 2 -12.69 8.93 10.10
N LYS A 3 -13.57 8.63 9.13
CA LYS A 3 -14.73 7.75 9.39
C LYS A 3 -14.30 6.35 9.82
N ILE A 4 -13.31 5.76 9.16
CA ILE A 4 -12.75 4.44 9.53
C ILE A 4 -12.17 4.49 10.94
N ARG A 5 -11.35 5.51 11.25
CA ARG A 5 -10.77 5.69 12.59
C ARG A 5 -11.85 5.87 13.67
N SER A 6 -12.89 6.65 13.39
CA SER A 6 -13.99 6.90 14.34
C SER A 6 -14.77 5.63 14.71
N MET A 7 -14.71 4.59 13.87
CA MET A 7 -15.35 3.30 14.09
C MET A 7 -14.39 2.26 14.68
N GLY A 8 -13.16 2.66 15.08
CA GLY A 8 -12.13 1.73 15.55
C GLY A 8 -11.55 0.85 14.43
N GLY A 9 -11.79 1.19 13.16
CA GLY A 9 -11.25 0.47 12.02
C GLY A 9 -9.81 0.85 11.69
N ARG A 10 -9.20 0.03 10.83
CA ARG A 10 -7.87 0.26 10.24
C ARG A 10 -7.98 0.41 8.72
N ALA A 11 -7.01 1.09 8.11
CA ALA A 11 -6.92 1.24 6.67
C ALA A 11 -5.49 1.09 6.19
N LEU A 12 -5.32 0.47 5.02
CA LEU A 12 -4.15 0.60 4.17
C LEU A 12 -4.49 1.58 3.06
N ILE A 13 -3.68 2.63 2.88
CA ILE A 13 -3.80 3.56 1.76
C ILE A 13 -2.59 3.35 0.87
N THR A 14 -2.84 3.09 -0.41
CA THR A 14 -1.78 2.82 -1.40
C THR A 14 -2.24 3.23 -2.78
N ALA A 15 -1.38 3.03 -3.78
CA ALA A 15 -1.70 3.13 -5.19
C ALA A 15 -1.30 1.83 -5.91
N ASP A 16 -1.84 1.61 -7.10
CA ASP A 16 -1.50 0.51 -8.00
C ASP A 16 -0.29 0.85 -8.90
N HIS A 17 -0.11 2.12 -9.24
CA HIS A 17 1.05 2.64 -9.97
C HIS A 17 1.20 4.15 -9.77
N GLY A 18 2.28 4.72 -10.32
CA GLY A 18 2.44 6.17 -10.46
C GLY A 18 1.84 6.70 -11.78
N ASN A 19 1.56 7.99 -11.81
CA ASN A 19 1.08 8.76 -12.97
C ASN A 19 1.25 10.26 -12.68
N ALA A 20 0.43 10.80 -11.76
CA ALA A 20 0.36 12.24 -11.48
C ALA A 20 1.63 12.86 -10.87
N ASP A 21 2.56 12.01 -10.41
CA ASP A 21 3.91 12.36 -9.99
C ASP A 21 4.80 12.85 -11.15
N GLN A 22 4.44 12.59 -12.41
CA GLN A 22 5.09 13.14 -13.59
C GLN A 22 4.08 13.47 -14.69
N MET A 23 3.81 14.77 -14.88
CA MET A 23 2.84 15.26 -15.87
C MET A 23 3.49 15.75 -17.18
N TYR A 24 4.81 15.95 -17.19
CA TYR A 24 5.54 16.53 -18.31
C TYR A 24 6.89 15.84 -18.51
N GLU A 25 7.37 15.82 -19.75
CA GLU A 25 8.72 15.43 -20.13
C GLU A 25 9.75 16.53 -19.81
N PRO A 26 11.06 16.23 -19.78
CA PRO A 26 12.09 17.24 -19.54
C PRO A 26 12.09 18.43 -20.53
N ASP A 27 11.55 18.22 -21.73
CA ASP A 27 11.38 19.26 -22.76
C ASP A 27 10.08 20.07 -22.61
N GLY A 28 9.24 19.75 -21.63
CA GLY A 28 7.96 20.40 -21.34
C GLY A 28 6.77 19.83 -22.11
N SER A 29 6.95 18.83 -22.97
CA SER A 29 5.83 18.15 -23.62
C SER A 29 5.01 17.30 -22.63
N PRO A 30 3.71 17.02 -22.87
CA PRO A 30 2.89 16.24 -21.95
C PRO A 30 3.35 14.79 -21.79
N PHE A 31 3.49 14.32 -20.55
CA PHE A 31 3.69 12.90 -20.24
C PHE A 31 2.33 12.26 -19.97
N THR A 32 1.95 11.26 -20.76
CA THR A 32 0.60 10.66 -20.72
C THR A 32 0.58 9.19 -20.26
N ALA A 33 1.75 8.65 -19.90
CA ALA A 33 1.91 7.27 -19.46
C ALA A 33 1.91 7.14 -17.93
N HIS A 34 2.00 5.90 -17.44
CA HIS A 34 2.29 5.62 -16.03
C HIS A 34 3.79 5.81 -15.76
N THR A 35 4.15 6.02 -14.49
CA THR A 35 5.55 6.05 -14.05
C THR A 35 5.96 4.71 -13.43
N THR A 36 7.27 4.47 -13.35
CA THR A 36 7.85 3.34 -12.62
C THR A 36 8.27 3.72 -11.20
N ASN A 37 7.79 4.85 -10.69
CA ASN A 37 8.09 5.30 -9.34
C ASN A 37 7.41 4.38 -8.31
N PRO A 38 8.02 4.18 -7.12
CA PRO A 38 7.40 3.42 -6.05
C PRO A 38 6.12 4.11 -5.57
N VAL A 39 5.14 3.31 -5.16
CA VAL A 39 3.87 3.80 -4.59
C VAL A 39 3.94 3.88 -3.07
N PRO A 40 3.25 4.84 -2.43
CA PRO A 40 3.22 4.91 -0.98
C PRO A 40 2.36 3.78 -0.41
N LEU A 41 2.70 3.32 0.80
CA LEU A 41 1.80 2.50 1.61
C LEU A 41 1.70 3.10 3.01
N LEU A 42 0.49 3.48 3.42
CA LEU A 42 0.22 4.04 4.73
C LEU A 42 -0.65 3.09 5.55
N LEU A 43 -0.19 2.76 6.75
CA LEU A 43 -0.97 2.04 7.77
C LEU A 43 -1.65 3.05 8.70
N VAL A 44 -2.98 3.03 8.73
CA VAL A 44 -3.79 3.98 9.51
C VAL A 44 -4.65 3.25 10.53
N GLY A 45 -4.66 3.77 11.76
CA GLY A 45 -5.48 3.22 12.85
C GLY A 45 -4.87 2.01 13.55
N ASP A 46 -3.63 1.64 13.22
CA ASP A 46 -2.85 0.60 13.88
C ASP A 46 -1.66 1.27 14.59
N LYS A 47 -1.50 1.04 15.89
CA LYS A 47 -0.44 1.62 16.72
C LYS A 47 0.60 0.59 17.16
N ASP A 48 0.30 -0.68 16.96
CA ASP A 48 1.07 -1.79 17.50
C ASP A 48 2.02 -2.36 16.44
N HIS A 49 1.89 -1.92 15.19
CA HIS A 49 2.67 -2.39 14.07
C HIS A 49 3.31 -1.26 13.26
N ALA A 50 4.44 -1.58 12.63
CA ALA A 50 5.06 -0.80 11.57
C ALA A 50 5.04 -1.57 10.23
N LEU A 51 5.48 -0.92 9.16
CA LEU A 51 5.60 -1.52 7.82
C LEU A 51 7.07 -1.81 7.48
N LYS A 52 7.32 -2.98 6.89
CA LYS A 52 8.61 -3.34 6.29
C LYS A 52 8.89 -2.49 5.06
N GLU A 53 10.15 -2.13 4.88
CA GLU A 53 10.65 -1.54 3.64
C GLU A 53 10.76 -2.58 2.52
N GLY A 54 10.69 -2.12 1.26
CA GLY A 54 10.96 -2.95 0.07
C GLY A 54 9.85 -3.94 -0.32
N GLY A 55 8.60 -3.68 0.08
CA GLY A 55 7.44 -4.49 -0.32
C GLY A 55 7.01 -4.31 -1.79
N ARG A 56 6.09 -5.17 -2.23
CA ARG A 56 5.43 -5.12 -3.54
C ARG A 56 3.90 -5.24 -3.43
N LEU A 57 3.16 -4.98 -4.51
CA LEU A 57 1.68 -5.02 -4.49
C LEU A 57 1.10 -6.37 -4.02
N ALA A 58 1.77 -7.48 -4.36
CA ALA A 58 1.34 -8.82 -3.93
C ALA A 58 1.33 -9.00 -2.40
N ASP A 59 2.02 -8.14 -1.66
CA ASP A 59 2.13 -8.21 -0.20
C ASP A 59 0.93 -7.54 0.51
N LEU A 60 0.10 -6.78 -0.19
CA LEU A 60 -1.05 -6.06 0.39
C LEU A 60 -2.12 -7.00 0.95
N ALA A 61 -2.51 -8.02 0.19
CA ALA A 61 -3.54 -8.96 0.64
C ALA A 61 -3.10 -9.82 1.85
N PRO A 62 -1.89 -10.41 1.87
CA PRO A 62 -1.31 -11.01 3.08
C PRO A 62 -1.29 -10.08 4.30
N THR A 63 -0.90 -8.81 4.09
CA THR A 63 -0.89 -7.78 5.16
C THR A 63 -2.30 -7.56 5.71
N MET A 64 -3.31 -7.43 4.84
CA MET A 64 -4.71 -7.28 5.27
C MET A 64 -5.25 -8.51 6.01
N LEU A 65 -4.87 -9.72 5.59
CA LEU A 65 -5.27 -10.94 6.30
C LEU A 65 -4.68 -10.99 7.71
N GLU A 66 -3.39 -10.66 7.86
CA GLU A 66 -2.76 -10.56 9.18
C GLU A 66 -3.44 -9.50 10.05
N MET A 67 -3.75 -8.32 9.48
CA MET A 67 -4.54 -7.30 10.19
C MET A 67 -5.86 -7.91 10.71
N LEU A 68 -6.61 -8.61 9.86
CA LEU A 68 -7.89 -9.21 10.23
C LEU A 68 -7.77 -10.44 11.15
N GLY A 69 -6.56 -10.93 11.45
CA GLY A 69 -6.34 -12.17 12.20
C GLY A 69 -6.79 -13.42 11.44
N LEU A 70 -6.77 -13.38 10.11
CA LEU A 70 -7.17 -14.48 9.24
C LEU A 70 -5.94 -15.23 8.69
N PRO A 71 -6.05 -16.54 8.44
CA PRO A 71 -4.96 -17.31 7.86
C PRO A 71 -4.73 -16.91 6.39
N GLN A 72 -3.46 -16.86 5.99
CA GLN A 72 -3.06 -16.72 4.58
C GLN A 72 -3.19 -18.06 3.85
N PRO A 73 -3.85 -18.13 2.69
CA PRO A 73 -3.91 -19.34 1.86
C PRO A 73 -2.55 -19.62 1.19
N ALA A 74 -2.30 -20.90 0.85
CA ALA A 74 -1.01 -21.35 0.32
C ALA A 74 -0.69 -20.79 -1.08
N GLU A 75 -1.71 -20.38 -1.83
CA GLU A 75 -1.60 -19.81 -3.17
C GLU A 75 -1.10 -18.35 -3.16
N MET A 76 -1.20 -17.64 -2.02
CA MET A 76 -0.65 -16.30 -1.89
C MET A 76 0.86 -16.38 -1.60
N ASP A 77 1.68 -15.94 -2.56
CA ASP A 77 3.14 -15.93 -2.46
C ASP A 77 3.71 -14.63 -1.84
N GLY A 78 2.88 -13.58 -1.76
CA GLY A 78 3.19 -12.36 -1.04
C GLY A 78 3.38 -12.59 0.46
N LYS A 79 4.05 -11.65 1.13
CA LYS A 79 4.34 -11.73 2.56
C LYS A 79 3.80 -10.49 3.25
N SER A 80 3.17 -10.67 4.41
CA SER A 80 2.73 -9.52 5.19
C SER A 80 3.89 -8.56 5.49
N LEU A 81 3.59 -7.28 5.33
CA LEU A 81 4.50 -6.17 5.58
C LEU A 81 4.45 -5.69 7.03
N LEU A 82 3.58 -6.23 7.88
CA LEU A 82 3.56 -5.86 9.29
C LEU A 82 4.83 -6.31 10.02
N THR A 83 5.32 -5.45 10.91
CA THR A 83 6.30 -5.78 11.97
C THR A 83 5.74 -5.33 13.30
N LYS A 84 6.17 -5.97 14.38
CA LYS A 84 5.98 -5.46 15.75
C LYS A 84 7.02 -4.40 16.08
#